data_AF-V4AW73-F1
#
_entry.id   AF-V4AW73-F1
#
_cell.length_a   1.000
_cell.length_b   1.000
_cell.length_c   1.000
_cell.angle_alpha   90.00
_cell.angle_beta   90.00
_cell.angle_gamma   90.00
#
_symmetry.space_group_name_H-M   'P 1'
#
loop_
_entity.id
_entity.type
_entity.pdbx_description
1 polymer ?
#
loop_
_entity_poly.entity_id
_entity_poly.type
_entity_poly.pdbx_seq_one_letter_code
_entity_poly.pdbx_strand_id
1 'polypeptide(L)'
;MSMKVNPPVLSNDKTYERYKQELLAWCEITNLEKGKQGIAVALSLPEQEKLRIRERVFDELTTDQLKAENGLTVLITILDKHLGKDELVDSLEKYEDFEDFKWKETQSITEYISDFDSKYSKIVKKNMTLLPEILAFKLLKCANISKDERMLVLTGMNYERKDTLYEQAKVSLKKFKGSASGGKDSLENSSDFKLEPTFLAEN
;
A
#
# COMPACT_ATOMS: atom_id res chain seq x y z
N MET A 1 -14.32 -32.01 -10.00
CA MET A 1 -14.16 -31.16 -11.20
C MET A 1 -12.88 -30.38 -11.06
N SER A 2 -11.88 -30.63 -11.90
CA SER A 2 -10.59 -29.96 -11.80
C SER A 2 -10.71 -28.56 -12.41
N MET A 3 -10.67 -27.51 -11.59
CA MET A 3 -10.68 -26.12 -12.08
C MET A 3 -9.39 -25.89 -12.86
N LYS A 4 -9.49 -25.79 -14.20
CA LYS A 4 -8.39 -25.33 -15.04
C LYS A 4 -8.27 -23.81 -14.86
N VAL A 5 -7.43 -23.39 -13.93
CA VAL A 5 -7.08 -21.99 -13.76
C VAL A 5 -6.02 -21.66 -14.81
N ASN A 6 -6.34 -20.79 -15.76
CA ASN A 6 -5.38 -20.34 -16.76
C ASN A 6 -4.29 -19.47 -16.10
N PRO A 7 -3.05 -19.49 -16.63
CA PRO A 7 -2.01 -18.61 -16.13
C PRO A 7 -2.40 -17.14 -16.30
N PRO A 8 -1.97 -16.26 -15.39
CA PRO A 8 -2.22 -14.84 -15.51
C PRO A 8 -1.59 -14.29 -16.80
N VAL A 9 -2.20 -13.24 -17.34
CA VAL A 9 -1.72 -12.55 -18.54
C VAL A 9 -0.96 -11.29 -18.12
N LEU A 10 0.20 -11.10 -18.72
CA LEU A 10 0.94 -9.84 -18.66
C LEU A 10 0.27 -8.86 -19.64
N SER A 11 -0.13 -7.71 -19.15
CA SER A 11 -0.78 -6.65 -19.93
C SER A 11 -0.09 -5.32 -19.66
N ASN A 12 -0.15 -4.39 -20.62
CA ASN A 12 0.44 -3.06 -20.51
C ASN A 12 -0.03 -2.27 -19.27
N ASP A 13 -1.25 -2.52 -18.78
CA ASP A 13 -1.82 -1.83 -17.61
C ASP A 13 -1.33 -2.41 -16.27
N LYS A 14 -0.59 -3.52 -16.29
CA LYS A 14 -0.15 -4.25 -15.10
C LYS A 14 1.36 -4.14 -14.95
N THR A 15 1.83 -3.82 -13.74
CA THR A 15 3.26 -3.86 -13.43
C THR A 15 3.78 -5.30 -13.41
N TYR A 16 5.04 -5.48 -13.85
CA TYR A 16 5.69 -6.79 -13.83
C TYR A 16 5.70 -7.42 -12.43
N GLU A 17 5.96 -6.63 -11.39
CA GLU A 17 5.90 -7.08 -9.98
C GLU A 17 4.53 -7.70 -9.61
N ARG A 18 3.44 -7.07 -10.03
CA ARG A 18 2.09 -7.58 -9.78
C ARG A 18 1.83 -8.86 -10.58
N TYR A 19 2.27 -8.89 -11.84
CA TYR A 19 2.20 -10.09 -12.66
C TYR A 19 2.96 -11.27 -12.03
N LYS A 20 4.19 -11.04 -11.55
CA LYS A 20 5.01 -12.04 -10.85
C LYS A 20 4.32 -12.58 -9.61
N GLN A 21 3.73 -11.71 -8.79
CA GLN A 21 2.96 -12.13 -7.60
C GLN A 21 1.73 -12.98 -7.96
N GLU A 22 0.96 -12.57 -8.96
CA GLU A 22 -0.20 -13.34 -9.44
C GLU A 22 0.24 -14.70 -10.00
N LEU A 23 1.40 -14.77 -10.65
CA LEU A 23 1.95 -15.99 -11.22
C LEU A 23 2.46 -16.97 -10.13
N LEU A 24 3.10 -16.45 -9.09
CA LEU A 24 3.47 -17.25 -7.92
C LEU A 24 2.23 -17.79 -7.21
N ALA A 25 1.19 -16.97 -7.02
CA ALA A 25 -0.07 -17.41 -6.44
C ALA A 25 -0.77 -18.46 -7.32
N TRP A 26 -0.73 -18.29 -8.65
CA TRP A 26 -1.26 -19.27 -9.60
C TRP A 26 -0.54 -20.62 -9.52
N CYS A 27 0.78 -20.61 -9.34
CA CYS A 27 1.58 -21.82 -9.18
C CYS A 27 1.15 -22.67 -7.97
N GLU A 28 0.69 -22.04 -6.89
CA GLU A 28 0.23 -22.73 -5.68
C GLU A 28 -1.14 -23.41 -5.84
N ILE A 29 -2.00 -22.87 -6.72
CA ILE A 29 -3.39 -23.34 -6.87
C ILE A 29 -3.63 -24.16 -8.15
N THR A 30 -2.66 -24.18 -9.06
CA THR A 30 -2.81 -24.87 -10.34
C THR A 30 -2.63 -26.38 -10.19
N ASN A 31 -3.50 -27.15 -10.85
CA ASN A 31 -3.37 -28.61 -10.94
C ASN A 31 -2.43 -29.04 -12.08
N LEU A 32 -1.71 -28.09 -12.68
CA LEU A 32 -0.76 -28.36 -13.75
C LEU A 32 0.55 -28.88 -13.15
N GLU A 33 1.06 -29.98 -13.70
CA GLU A 33 2.39 -30.51 -13.36
C GLU A 33 3.47 -29.43 -13.48
N LYS A 34 4.45 -29.43 -12.56
CA LYS A 34 5.54 -28.45 -12.54
C LYS A 34 6.26 -28.34 -13.89
N GLY A 35 6.51 -29.48 -14.54
CA GLY A 35 7.10 -29.53 -15.89
C GLY A 35 6.22 -29.02 -17.03
N LYS A 36 4.99 -28.58 -16.77
CA LYS A 36 4.10 -27.96 -17.78
C LYS A 36 3.78 -26.51 -17.44
N GLN A 37 4.11 -26.05 -16.24
CA GLN A 37 3.86 -24.67 -15.81
C GLN A 37 4.72 -23.67 -16.58
N GLY A 38 6.02 -23.94 -16.73
CA GLY A 38 6.94 -23.05 -17.46
C GLY A 38 6.49 -22.81 -18.90
N ILE A 39 6.20 -23.88 -19.64
CA ILE A 39 5.74 -23.76 -21.03
C ILE A 39 4.33 -23.12 -21.14
N ALA A 40 3.42 -23.41 -20.21
CA ALA A 40 2.09 -22.81 -20.22
C ALA A 40 2.14 -21.28 -20.02
N VAL A 41 3.00 -20.82 -19.11
CA VAL A 41 3.24 -19.39 -18.88
C VAL A 41 3.94 -18.77 -20.09
N ALA A 42 4.97 -19.39 -20.64
CA ALA A 42 5.68 -18.86 -21.80
C ALA A 42 4.73 -18.64 -23.01
N LEU A 43 3.74 -19.52 -23.18
CA LEU A 43 2.71 -19.39 -24.21
C LEU A 43 1.62 -18.35 -23.89
N SER A 44 1.43 -17.99 -22.61
CA SER A 44 0.49 -16.95 -22.20
C SER A 44 1.09 -15.54 -22.22
N LEU A 45 2.41 -15.43 -22.47
CA LEU A 45 3.06 -14.15 -22.67
C LEU A 45 2.54 -13.47 -23.96
N PRO A 46 2.36 -12.14 -23.94
CA PRO A 46 1.88 -11.38 -25.09
C PRO A 46 2.93 -11.36 -26.20
N GLU A 47 2.46 -11.59 -27.44
CA GLU A 47 3.32 -11.63 -28.63
C GLU A 47 3.54 -10.23 -29.25
N GLN A 48 2.63 -9.28 -29.00
CA GLN A 48 2.62 -7.96 -29.65
C GLN A 48 3.06 -6.78 -28.78
N GLU A 49 3.70 -7.02 -27.63
CA GLU A 49 4.20 -5.92 -26.79
C GLU A 49 5.50 -5.33 -27.34
N LYS A 50 5.72 -4.03 -27.09
CA LYS A 50 6.96 -3.30 -27.46
C LYS A 50 8.24 -4.01 -27.02
N LEU A 51 8.17 -4.78 -25.94
CA LEU A 51 9.30 -5.46 -25.32
C LEU A 51 9.59 -6.85 -25.93
N ARG A 52 8.69 -7.36 -26.79
CA ARG A 52 8.78 -8.69 -27.45
C ARG A 52 9.25 -9.80 -26.50
N ILE A 53 8.71 -9.79 -25.28
CA ILE A 53 9.22 -10.64 -24.20
C ILE A 53 9.07 -12.13 -24.51
N ARG A 54 7.99 -12.51 -25.20
CA ARG A 54 7.77 -13.89 -25.64
C ARG A 54 8.85 -14.37 -26.60
N GLU A 55 9.18 -13.57 -27.61
CA GLU A 55 10.25 -13.87 -28.59
C GLU A 55 11.58 -14.11 -27.84
N ARG A 56 11.96 -13.18 -26.96
CA ARG A 56 13.18 -13.32 -26.15
C ARG A 56 13.21 -14.55 -25.26
N VAL A 57 12.07 -14.90 -24.66
CA VAL A 57 11.95 -16.11 -23.84
C VAL A 57 12.21 -17.37 -24.68
N PHE A 58 11.67 -17.45 -25.90
CA PHE A 58 11.89 -18.60 -26.78
C PHE A 58 13.25 -18.56 -27.49
N ASP A 59 13.90 -17.41 -27.58
CA ASP A 59 15.28 -17.28 -28.06
C ASP A 59 16.31 -17.71 -27.00
N GLU A 60 16.07 -17.38 -25.72
CA GLU A 60 16.98 -17.70 -24.61
C GLU A 60 16.72 -19.07 -23.98
N LEU A 61 15.48 -19.57 -24.00
CA LEU A 61 15.10 -20.85 -23.39
C LEU A 61 14.63 -21.86 -24.42
N THR A 62 15.12 -23.10 -24.27
CA THR A 62 14.62 -24.22 -25.07
C THR A 62 13.32 -24.77 -24.50
N THR A 63 12.54 -25.43 -25.36
CA THR A 63 11.32 -26.15 -24.97
C THR A 63 11.58 -27.17 -23.85
N ASP A 64 12.77 -27.77 -23.81
CA ASP A 64 13.13 -28.77 -22.80
C ASP A 64 13.40 -28.12 -21.43
N GLN A 65 14.01 -26.92 -21.40
CA GLN A 65 14.18 -26.14 -20.18
C GLN A 65 12.84 -25.67 -19.61
N LEU A 66 11.92 -25.25 -20.47
CA LEU A 66 10.56 -24.85 -20.06
C LEU A 66 9.70 -26.03 -19.58
N LYS A 67 10.05 -27.26 -20.00
CA LYS A 67 9.38 -28.50 -19.58
C LYS A 67 9.98 -29.13 -18.31
N ALA A 68 11.07 -28.59 -17.80
CA ALA A 68 11.68 -29.07 -16.57
C ALA A 68 10.85 -28.66 -15.34
N GLU A 69 11.01 -29.36 -14.22
CA GLU A 69 10.31 -29.04 -12.96
C GLU A 69 10.68 -27.64 -12.43
N ASN A 70 11.86 -27.14 -12.76
CA ASN A 70 12.32 -25.78 -12.47
C ASN A 70 12.08 -24.80 -13.62
N GLY A 71 11.38 -25.21 -14.69
CA GLY A 71 11.18 -24.40 -15.90
C GLY A 71 10.47 -23.07 -15.61
N LEU A 72 9.54 -23.06 -14.65
CA LEU A 72 8.89 -21.83 -14.20
C LEU A 72 9.87 -20.86 -13.51
N THR A 73 10.74 -21.37 -12.64
CA THR A 73 11.75 -20.57 -11.94
C THR A 73 12.74 -19.96 -12.94
N VAL A 74 13.20 -20.75 -13.91
CA VAL A 74 14.11 -20.28 -14.97
C VAL A 74 13.43 -19.19 -15.81
N LEU A 75 12.16 -19.38 -16.15
CA LEU A 75 11.37 -18.36 -16.85
C LEU A 75 11.25 -17.06 -16.04
N ILE A 76 10.94 -17.15 -14.75
CA ILE A 76 10.87 -15.97 -13.86
C ILE A 76 12.21 -15.23 -13.83
N THR A 77 13.35 -15.94 -13.80
CA THR A 77 14.68 -15.30 -13.84
C THR A 77 14.93 -14.50 -15.12
N ILE A 78 14.50 -15.02 -16.28
CA ILE A 78 14.60 -14.30 -17.56
C ILE A 78 13.68 -13.08 -17.54
N LEU A 79 12.46 -13.24 -17.05
CA LEU A 79 11.51 -12.13 -16.92
C LEU A 79 12.03 -11.06 -15.94
N ASP A 80 12.66 -11.45 -14.83
CA ASP A 80 13.30 -10.52 -13.88
C ASP A 80 14.46 -9.76 -14.55
N LYS A 81 15.24 -10.42 -15.41
CA LYS A 81 16.34 -9.78 -16.13
C LYS A 81 15.86 -8.73 -17.15
N HIS A 82 14.73 -8.97 -17.82
CA HIS A 82 14.25 -8.12 -18.93
C HIS A 82 13.17 -7.12 -18.51
N LEU A 83 12.33 -7.47 -17.54
CA LEU A 83 11.18 -6.70 -17.08
C LEU A 83 11.26 -6.33 -15.60
N GLY A 84 12.10 -7.03 -14.83
CA GLY A 84 12.37 -6.67 -13.45
C GLY A 84 12.99 -5.29 -13.39
N LYS A 85 12.45 -4.45 -12.52
CA LYS A 85 13.16 -3.25 -12.09
C LYS A 85 14.26 -3.69 -11.15
N ASP A 86 15.39 -2.99 -11.19
CA ASP A 86 16.43 -3.14 -10.17
C ASP A 86 15.78 -2.96 -8.78
N GLU A 87 16.02 -3.92 -7.88
CA GLU A 87 15.35 -3.95 -6.59
C GLU A 87 15.61 -2.69 -5.76
N LEU A 88 16.79 -2.09 -5.89
CA LEU A 88 17.14 -0.84 -5.23
C LEU A 88 16.37 0.33 -5.85
N VAL A 89 16.31 0.41 -7.18
CA VAL A 89 15.55 1.45 -7.89
C VAL A 89 14.06 1.35 -7.58
N ASP A 90 13.51 0.14 -7.59
CA ASP A 90 12.10 -0.12 -7.24
C ASP A 90 11.78 0.22 -5.78
N SER A 91 12.71 -0.05 -4.86
CA SER A 91 12.60 0.32 -3.45
C SER A 91 12.67 1.84 -3.28
N LEU A 92 13.57 2.51 -4.00
CA LEU A 92 13.71 3.95 -3.99
C LEU A 92 12.46 4.64 -4.52
N GLU A 93 11.96 4.25 -5.70
CA GLU A 93 10.73 4.80 -6.28
C GLU A 93 9.53 4.66 -5.33
N LYS A 94 9.37 3.49 -4.69
CA LYS A 94 8.29 3.27 -3.71
C LYS A 94 8.46 4.14 -2.46
N TYR A 95 9.69 4.35 -2.02
CA TYR A 95 10.00 5.21 -0.88
C TYR A 95 9.72 6.68 -1.22
N GLU A 96 10.16 7.16 -2.37
CA GLU A 96 9.88 8.51 -2.87
C GLU A 96 8.37 8.75 -3.03
N ASP A 97 7.65 7.79 -3.64
CA ASP A 97 6.19 7.86 -3.80
C ASP A 97 5.43 7.88 -2.46
N PHE A 98 6.03 7.36 -1.39
CA PHE A 98 5.52 7.46 -0.02
C PHE A 98 5.94 8.77 0.67
N GLU A 99 7.18 9.21 0.50
CA GLU A 99 7.69 10.46 1.07
C GLU A 99 6.99 11.69 0.51
N ASP A 100 6.75 11.71 -0.81
CA ASP A 100 6.10 12.81 -1.53
C ASP A 100 4.58 12.79 -1.43
N PHE A 101 4.00 11.73 -0.84
CA PHE A 101 2.57 11.64 -0.69
C PHE A 101 2.03 12.71 0.26
N LYS A 102 1.08 13.50 -0.24
CA LYS A 102 0.42 14.60 0.49
C LYS A 102 -1.08 14.52 0.32
N TRP A 103 -1.79 14.95 1.35
CA TRP A 103 -3.23 15.11 1.29
C TRP A 103 -3.61 16.21 0.30
N LYS A 104 -4.56 15.90 -0.58
CA LYS A 104 -5.20 16.85 -1.49
C LYS A 104 -6.54 17.25 -0.91
N GLU A 105 -6.87 18.53 -0.87
CA GLU A 105 -8.16 19.00 -0.33
C GLU A 105 -9.38 18.42 -1.06
N THR A 106 -9.18 17.96 -2.30
CA THR A 106 -10.20 17.29 -3.12
C THR A 106 -10.52 15.86 -2.70
N GLN A 107 -9.69 15.22 -1.85
CA GLN A 107 -9.87 13.82 -1.43
C GLN A 107 -10.38 13.75 0.02
N SER A 108 -11.28 12.81 0.30
CA SER A 108 -11.79 12.63 1.66
C SER A 108 -10.68 12.20 2.62
N ILE A 109 -10.83 12.50 3.90
CA ILE A 109 -9.83 12.09 4.90
C ILE A 109 -9.72 10.55 5.01
N THR A 110 -10.81 9.84 4.76
CA THR A 110 -10.85 8.37 4.76
C THR A 110 -10.09 7.77 3.57
N GLU A 111 -10.25 8.33 2.37
CA GLU A 111 -9.48 7.91 1.18
C GLU A 111 -8.00 8.20 1.39
N TYR A 112 -7.66 9.37 1.94
CA TYR A 112 -6.29 9.73 2.27
C TYR A 112 -5.61 8.74 3.21
N ILE A 113 -6.27 8.39 4.32
CA ILE A 113 -5.72 7.43 5.29
C ILE A 113 -5.52 6.06 4.60
N SER A 114 -6.51 5.61 3.82
CA SER A 114 -6.42 4.35 3.07
C SER A 114 -5.27 4.35 2.07
N ASP A 115 -5.08 5.43 1.32
CA ASP A 115 -4.00 5.57 0.34
C ASP A 115 -2.63 5.65 1.02
N PHE A 116 -2.55 6.36 2.15
CA PHE A 116 -1.34 6.42 2.98
C PHE A 116 -0.96 5.03 3.50
N ASP A 117 -1.92 4.28 4.06
CA ASP A 117 -1.73 2.90 4.53
C ASP A 117 -1.28 1.98 3.39
N SER A 118 -1.89 2.12 2.20
CA SER A 118 -1.54 1.36 1.01
C SER A 118 -0.10 1.62 0.56
N LYS A 119 0.32 2.90 0.54
CA LYS A 119 1.71 3.28 0.22
C LYS A 119 2.69 2.80 1.28
N TYR A 120 2.35 2.92 2.57
CA TYR A 120 3.17 2.41 3.66
C TYR A 120 3.36 0.88 3.58
N SER A 121 2.30 0.13 3.29
CA SER A 121 2.38 -1.32 3.11
C SER A 121 3.35 -1.72 1.98
N LYS A 122 3.46 -0.93 0.91
CA LYS A 122 4.40 -1.19 -0.19
C LYS A 122 5.86 -1.07 0.26
N ILE A 123 6.20 -0.10 1.12
CA ILE A 123 7.57 0.05 1.63
C ILE A 123 7.90 -0.99 2.72
N VAL A 124 6.91 -1.35 3.54
CA VAL A 124 7.06 -2.43 4.54
C VAL A 124 7.38 -3.77 3.86
N LYS A 125 6.77 -4.06 2.71
CA LYS A 125 7.08 -5.26 1.89
C LYS A 125 8.53 -5.30 1.39
N LYS A 126 9.23 -4.17 1.37
CA LYS A 126 10.66 -4.05 1.03
C LYS A 126 11.54 -3.97 2.28
N ASN A 127 11.04 -4.39 3.44
CA ASN A 127 11.70 -4.34 4.74
C ASN A 127 12.03 -2.92 5.24
N MET A 128 11.35 -1.89 4.72
CA MET A 128 11.46 -0.52 5.21
C MET A 128 10.32 -0.24 6.21
N THR A 129 10.55 -0.56 7.47
CA THR A 129 9.59 -0.33 8.56
C THR A 129 9.90 0.98 9.29
N LEU A 130 8.85 1.75 9.56
CA LEU A 130 8.94 2.95 10.38
C LEU A 130 8.40 2.68 11.78
N LEU A 131 8.97 3.34 12.78
CA LEU A 131 8.43 3.30 14.13
C LEU A 131 7.02 3.92 14.14
N PRO A 132 6.07 3.39 14.93
CA PRO A 132 4.70 3.89 14.98
C PRO A 132 4.59 5.39 15.31
N GLU A 133 5.49 5.90 16.15
CA GLU A 133 5.64 7.32 16.47
C GLU A 133 5.92 8.16 15.21
N ILE A 134 6.95 7.77 14.44
CA ILE A 134 7.38 8.47 13.24
C ILE A 134 6.27 8.42 12.19
N LEU A 135 5.61 7.26 12.06
CA LEU A 135 4.51 7.07 11.13
C LEU A 135 3.30 7.96 11.47
N ALA A 136 2.95 8.07 12.75
CA ALA A 136 1.89 8.97 13.24
C ALA A 136 2.20 10.43 12.89
N PHE A 137 3.41 10.91 13.22
CA PHE A 137 3.79 12.29 12.90
C PHE A 137 3.89 12.53 11.39
N LYS A 138 4.33 11.54 10.61
CA LYS A 138 4.40 11.64 9.16
C LYS A 138 3.01 11.74 8.55
N LEU A 139 2.05 10.93 8.99
CA LEU A 139 0.64 11.03 8.57
C LEU A 139 0.09 12.44 8.79
N LEU A 140 0.35 13.04 9.96
CA LEU A 140 -0.09 14.40 10.28
C LEU A 140 0.64 15.47 9.45
N LYS A 141 1.93 15.29 9.17
CA LYS A 141 2.71 16.20 8.32
C LYS A 141 2.24 16.17 6.87
N CYS A 142 1.98 14.97 6.35
CA CYS A 142 1.47 14.76 4.99
C CYS A 142 0.01 15.18 4.84
N ALA A 143 -0.74 15.30 5.93
CA ALA A 143 -2.13 15.77 5.93
C ALA A 143 -2.28 17.27 5.62
N ASN A 144 -1.18 18.02 5.42
CA ASN A 144 -1.18 19.45 5.10
C ASN A 144 -2.09 20.31 6.01
N ILE A 145 -2.19 19.94 7.28
CA ILE A 145 -2.98 20.65 8.28
C ILE A 145 -2.19 21.85 8.83
N SER A 146 -2.91 22.90 9.23
CA SER A 146 -2.31 24.10 9.84
C SER A 146 -1.63 23.77 11.17
N LYS A 147 -0.78 24.67 11.67
CA LYS A 147 -0.12 24.48 12.98
C LYS A 147 -1.13 24.33 14.12
N ASP A 148 -2.22 25.08 14.06
CA ASP A 148 -3.26 25.07 15.10
C ASP A 148 -4.11 23.78 15.01
N GLU A 149 -4.45 23.37 13.78
CA GLU A 149 -5.12 22.08 13.53
C GLU A 149 -4.27 20.90 14.01
N ARG A 150 -2.96 20.95 13.76
CA ARG A 150 -2.00 19.96 14.24
C ARG A 150 -1.96 19.91 15.76
N MET A 151 -1.94 21.05 16.44
CA MET A 151 -1.94 21.11 17.90
C MET A 151 -3.20 20.48 18.50
N LEU A 152 -4.36 20.70 17.88
CA LEU A 152 -5.61 20.08 18.32
C LEU A 152 -5.59 18.55 18.17
N VAL A 153 -5.08 18.04 17.05
CA VAL A 153 -4.94 16.59 16.82
C VAL A 153 -3.95 15.97 17.81
N LEU A 154 -2.85 16.65 18.10
CA LEU A 154 -1.82 16.21 19.05
C LEU A 154 -2.31 16.16 20.50
N THR A 155 -3.21 17.05 20.91
CA THR A 155 -3.83 17.01 22.26
C THR A 155 -4.70 15.77 22.46
N GLY A 156 -5.27 15.21 21.39
CA GLY A 156 -6.07 13.99 21.45
C GLY A 156 -5.27 12.69 21.50
N MET A 157 -3.93 12.74 21.54
CA MET A 157 -3.04 11.58 21.49
C MET A 157 -2.37 11.32 22.85
N ASN A 158 -2.29 10.04 23.24
CA ASN A 158 -1.59 9.58 24.43
C ASN A 158 -0.19 9.07 24.06
N TYR A 159 0.82 9.87 24.41
CA TYR A 159 2.25 9.62 24.14
C TYR A 159 2.89 8.53 24.99
N GLU A 160 2.21 8.04 26.03
CA GLU A 160 2.68 6.91 26.85
C GLU A 160 2.51 5.57 26.11
N ARG A 161 1.53 5.49 25.19
CA ARG A 161 1.21 4.29 24.40
C ARG A 161 1.73 4.38 22.97
N LYS A 162 3.06 4.35 22.86
CA LYS A 162 3.82 4.54 21.62
C LYS A 162 3.43 3.60 20.48
N ASP A 163 3.06 2.38 20.82
CA ASP A 163 2.57 1.32 19.93
C ASP A 163 1.24 1.65 19.25
N THR A 164 0.37 2.41 19.92
CA THR A 164 -0.97 2.76 19.41
C THR A 164 -1.06 4.16 18.81
N LEU A 165 0.03 4.94 18.83
CA LEU A 165 0.04 6.33 18.38
C LEU A 165 -0.41 6.51 16.93
N TYR A 166 -0.09 5.56 16.05
CA TYR A 166 -0.49 5.64 14.66
C TYR A 166 -2.01 5.56 14.50
N GLU A 167 -2.65 4.60 15.17
CA GLU A 167 -4.11 4.45 15.15
C GLU A 167 -4.81 5.62 15.84
N GLN A 168 -4.24 6.12 16.94
CA GLN A 168 -4.74 7.34 17.59
C GLN A 168 -4.66 8.56 16.65
N ALA A 169 -3.57 8.72 15.89
CA ALA A 169 -3.44 9.80 14.92
C ALA A 169 -4.50 9.70 13.81
N LYS A 170 -4.80 8.51 13.28
CA LYS A 170 -5.88 8.29 12.31
C LYS A 170 -7.24 8.69 12.86
N VAL A 171 -7.56 8.26 14.09
CA VAL A 171 -8.85 8.58 14.74
C VAL A 171 -8.99 10.07 14.97
N SER A 172 -7.97 10.72 15.54
CA SER A 172 -8.00 12.15 15.81
C SER A 172 -8.06 12.98 14.53
N LEU A 173 -7.33 12.57 13.49
CA LEU A 173 -7.38 13.22 12.17
C LEU A 173 -8.76 13.07 11.50
N LYS A 174 -9.37 11.87 11.60
CA LYS A 174 -10.72 11.60 11.09
C LYS A 174 -11.79 12.39 11.84
N LYS A 175 -11.68 12.53 13.18
CA LYS A 175 -12.58 13.38 13.96
C LYS A 175 -12.47 14.85 13.53
N PHE A 176 -11.26 15.34 13.35
CA PHE A 176 -11.05 16.75 13.05
C PHE A 176 -11.47 17.14 11.63
N LYS A 177 -11.03 16.40 10.59
CA LYS A 177 -11.36 16.71 9.19
C LYS A 177 -12.64 16.05 8.69
N GLY A 178 -13.07 14.92 9.27
CA GLY A 178 -14.31 14.23 8.88
C GLY A 178 -15.57 14.93 9.38
N SER A 179 -15.51 15.60 10.53
CA SER A 179 -16.62 16.40 11.06
C SER A 179 -16.80 17.74 10.35
N ALA A 180 -15.84 18.18 9.54
CA ALA A 180 -15.95 19.43 8.78
C ALA A 180 -16.80 19.31 7.50
N SER A 181 -17.15 18.08 7.08
CA SER A 181 -17.86 17.82 5.80
C SER A 181 -19.25 17.20 5.96
N GLY A 182 -19.82 17.18 7.17
CA GLY A 182 -21.15 16.61 7.41
C GLY A 182 -21.91 17.36 8.48
N GLY A 183 -22.89 18.16 8.06
CA GLY A 183 -24.10 18.48 8.80
C GLY A 183 -23.96 19.23 10.12
N LYS A 184 -24.61 20.40 10.21
CA LYS A 184 -25.18 20.87 11.47
C LYS A 184 -26.00 19.71 12.06
N ASP A 185 -25.57 19.12 13.16
CA ASP A 185 -26.46 18.56 14.17
C ASP A 185 -25.75 18.39 15.51
N SER A 186 -26.10 19.28 16.43
CA SER A 186 -26.60 18.95 17.77
C SER A 186 -25.88 17.85 18.55
N LEU A 187 -24.98 18.26 19.46
CA LEU A 187 -24.78 17.53 20.72
C LEU A 187 -24.74 18.53 21.88
N GLU A 188 -25.93 18.84 22.37
CA GLU A 188 -26.18 18.89 23.81
C GLU A 188 -25.81 17.51 24.38
N ASN A 189 -24.79 17.43 25.24
CA ASN A 189 -25.06 17.15 26.65
C ASN A 189 -23.81 17.28 27.53
N SER A 190 -24.01 18.06 28.60
CA SER A 190 -23.45 17.93 29.94
C SER A 190 -21.92 17.86 30.11
N SER A 191 -21.31 19.04 30.24
CA SER A 191 -20.41 19.25 31.38
C SER A 191 -20.93 20.47 32.14
N ASP A 192 -21.46 20.22 33.34
CA ASP A 192 -21.82 21.23 34.32
C ASP A 192 -20.61 22.14 34.59
N PHE A 193 -20.55 23.29 33.93
CA PHE A 193 -19.79 24.42 34.42
C PHE A 193 -20.59 25.07 35.54
N LYS A 194 -20.49 24.49 36.74
CA LYS A 194 -20.93 25.16 37.95
C LYS A 194 -19.93 26.27 38.26
N LEU A 195 -20.23 27.48 37.80
CA LEU A 195 -19.59 28.71 38.27
C LEU A 195 -19.96 28.88 39.74
N GLU A 196 -19.00 28.68 40.65
CA GLU A 196 -19.18 29.13 42.03
C GLU A 196 -19.09 30.66 42.08
N PRO A 197 -20.04 31.36 42.72
CA PRO A 197 -19.93 32.78 42.94
C PRO A 197 -18.81 33.07 43.94
N THR A 198 -17.86 33.89 43.50
CA THR A 198 -16.82 34.49 44.33
C THR A 198 -17.45 35.17 45.55
N PHE A 199 -17.06 34.72 46.75
CA PHE A 199 -17.34 35.42 48.00
C PHE A 199 -16.71 36.81 47.94
N LEU A 200 -17.53 37.86 47.83
CA LEU A 200 -17.14 39.20 48.23
C LEU A 200 -17.37 39.30 49.74
N ALA A 201 -16.30 39.16 50.51
CA ALA A 201 -16.22 39.65 51.87
C ALA A 201 -15.40 40.95 51.82
N GLU A 202 -16.02 42.08 52.13
CA GLU A 202 -15.30 43.20 52.74
C GLU A 202 -16.27 44.15 53.45
N ASN A 203 -16.09 44.19 54.78
CA ASN A 203 -16.30 45.24 55.79
C ASN A 203 -17.62 46.02 55.87
#